data_AF-A0A830EGH6-F1
#
_entry.id   AF-A0A830EGH6-F1
#
_cell.length_a   1.000
_cell.length_b   1.000
_cell.length_c   1.000
_cell.angle_alpha   90.00
_cell.angle_beta   90.00
_cell.angle_gamma   90.00
#
_symmetry.space_group_name_H-M   'P 1'
#
loop_
_entity.id
_entity.type
_entity.pdbx_description
1 polymer ?
#
loop_
_entity_poly.entity_id
_entity_poly.type
_entity_poly.pdbx_seq_one_letter_code
_entity_poly.pdbx_strand_id
1 'polypeptide(L)'
;MDYPKTEVREGLVSVIVPDLTKYRVGNRPEPAHAPVFYNPRMEVNRSLSVAVINGYIKYVGRPGITICEPLSGTGVRAVRYAREVNGVSRVIADDIDVKSFELMKLNVDRNGLNDVITAYRDDANNVLLRVAREGGCDVVDIDPFGSPQPFIENSLRAIRDQGLLCITATDVGVLAGKYPLKCVRRYGSLPQKFPFRFEVGIRILISLVARHALAMDYGIQPLLSFLDGHYYRVCALVFKDRAYALETLRSLGYAYYRPVLLQRGFIQGYPIPGSAWRKLAGPLWIGSLWNSEFVIEHVTSNIKDYFSERAKEITELIKEEALAPNIPYALTTEFSRELGREIPINDAIDLIRKLGYQATRSHFHIKGIRTNADLLRIKKIIREITK
;
A
#
# COMPACT_ATOMS: atom_id res chain seq x y z
N MET A 1 3.89 -31.46 -14.85
CA MET A 1 4.57 -30.24 -14.36
C MET A 1 5.70 -30.63 -13.41
N ASP A 2 6.93 -30.59 -13.91
CA ASP A 2 8.10 -31.28 -13.35
C ASP A 2 8.93 -30.35 -12.44
N TYR A 3 8.42 -30.10 -11.23
CA TYR A 3 9.17 -29.47 -10.15
C TYR A 3 8.55 -29.80 -8.78
N PRO A 4 9.35 -29.82 -7.70
CA PRO A 4 8.87 -30.10 -6.35
C PRO A 4 7.84 -29.08 -5.87
N LYS A 5 6.75 -29.57 -5.30
CA LYS A 5 5.65 -28.77 -4.74
C LYS A 5 5.36 -29.21 -3.32
N THR A 6 4.80 -28.30 -2.54
CA THR A 6 4.32 -28.58 -1.19
C THR A 6 2.95 -27.91 -0.99
N GLU A 7 2.19 -28.42 -0.04
CA GLU A 7 0.93 -27.82 0.39
C GLU A 7 1.19 -26.82 1.51
N VAL A 8 0.58 -25.63 1.40
CA VAL A 8 0.65 -24.59 2.43
C VAL A 8 -0.76 -24.13 2.74
N ARG A 9 -1.05 -24.01 4.03
CA ARG A 9 -2.26 -23.37 4.53
C ARG A 9 -2.00 -21.89 4.79
N GLU A 10 -2.81 -21.03 4.17
CA GLU A 10 -2.79 -19.59 4.43
C GLU A 10 -4.22 -19.11 4.64
N GLY A 11 -4.51 -18.50 5.79
CA GLY A 11 -5.88 -18.16 6.14
C GLY A 11 -6.79 -19.40 6.18
N LEU A 12 -7.92 -19.34 5.46
CA LEU A 12 -8.91 -20.41 5.42
C LEU A 12 -8.74 -21.38 4.24
N VAL A 13 -7.66 -21.25 3.47
CA VAL A 13 -7.45 -22.01 2.24
C VAL A 13 -6.19 -22.86 2.31
N SER A 14 -6.16 -23.92 1.51
CA SER A 14 -4.99 -24.77 1.31
C SER A 14 -4.57 -24.70 -0.14
N VAL A 15 -3.31 -24.36 -0.41
CA VAL A 15 -2.80 -24.17 -1.77
C VAL A 15 -1.51 -24.96 -1.98
N ILE A 16 -1.39 -25.53 -3.18
CA ILE A 16 -0.15 -26.11 -3.67
C ILE A 16 0.73 -24.99 -4.20
N VAL A 17 1.97 -24.96 -3.73
CA VAL A 17 3.00 -23.97 -4.10
C VAL A 17 4.31 -24.71 -4.43
N PRO A 18 5.26 -24.10 -5.14
CA PRO A 18 6.59 -24.68 -5.27
C PRO A 18 7.23 -24.87 -3.89
N ASP A 19 7.94 -25.99 -3.73
CA ASP A 19 8.72 -26.23 -2.51
C ASP A 19 9.95 -25.30 -2.47
N LEU A 20 9.81 -24.19 -1.75
CA LEU A 20 10.85 -23.17 -1.61
C LEU A 20 12.13 -23.67 -0.92
N THR A 21 12.12 -24.85 -0.27
CA THR A 21 13.36 -25.45 0.27
C THR A 21 14.35 -25.81 -0.84
N LYS A 22 13.85 -25.97 -2.08
CA LYS A 22 14.64 -26.27 -3.29
C LYS A 22 15.15 -25.02 -4.01
N TYR A 23 14.68 -23.83 -3.63
CA TYR A 23 14.99 -22.56 -4.27
C TYR A 23 15.57 -21.58 -3.24
N ARG A 24 16.87 -21.71 -2.94
CA ARG A 24 17.55 -20.93 -1.90
C ARG A 24 18.77 -20.19 -2.45
N VAL A 25 19.03 -19.00 -1.92
CA VAL A 25 20.30 -18.28 -2.09
C VAL A 25 20.98 -18.22 -0.72
N GLY A 26 22.09 -18.94 -0.59
CA GLY A 26 22.67 -19.25 0.71
C GLY A 26 21.66 -19.97 1.61
N ASN A 27 21.42 -19.45 2.81
CA ASN A 27 20.48 -20.04 3.76
C ASN A 27 19.05 -19.49 3.69
N ARG A 28 18.72 -18.63 2.71
CA ARG A 28 17.41 -17.99 2.61
C ARG A 28 16.63 -18.50 1.40
N PRO A 29 15.34 -18.83 1.55
CA PRO A 29 14.47 -19.05 0.39
C PRO A 29 14.47 -17.82 -0.52
N GLU A 30 14.55 -18.04 -1.83
CA GLU A 30 14.45 -17.01 -2.86
C GLU A 30 13.27 -17.35 -3.78
N PRO A 31 12.05 -16.91 -3.43
CA PRO A 31 10.84 -17.19 -4.19
C PRO A 31 10.92 -16.79 -5.67
N ALA A 32 11.72 -15.78 -6.01
CA ALA A 32 11.90 -15.34 -7.40
C ALA A 32 12.60 -16.38 -8.30
N HIS A 33 13.27 -17.39 -7.71
CA HIS A 33 13.91 -18.48 -8.46
C HIS A 33 12.98 -19.69 -8.68
N ALA A 34 11.80 -19.70 -8.06
CA ALA A 34 10.85 -20.80 -8.23
C ALA A 34 10.13 -20.71 -9.59
N PRO A 35 9.72 -21.84 -10.20
CA PRO A 35 9.03 -21.85 -11.50
C PRO A 35 7.65 -21.16 -11.51
N VAL A 36 7.02 -21.02 -10.35
CA VAL A 36 5.80 -20.25 -10.12
C VAL A 36 6.03 -19.42 -8.88
N PHE A 37 5.57 -18.17 -8.83
CA PHE A 37 5.87 -17.33 -7.68
C PHE A 37 4.93 -17.55 -6.50
N TYR A 38 5.51 -17.77 -5.32
CA TYR A 38 4.81 -17.72 -4.05
C TYR A 38 5.74 -17.18 -2.97
N ASN A 39 5.39 -16.06 -2.35
CA ASN A 39 6.14 -15.49 -1.24
C ASN A 39 5.33 -15.58 0.07
N PRO A 40 5.75 -16.42 1.03
CA PRO A 40 5.12 -16.50 2.35
C PRO A 40 5.11 -15.16 3.11
N ARG A 41 6.08 -14.28 2.86
CA ARG A 41 6.16 -12.96 3.51
C ARG A 41 5.04 -12.00 3.08
N MET A 42 4.37 -12.30 1.97
CA MET A 42 3.23 -11.52 1.47
C MET A 42 1.90 -11.95 2.11
N GLU A 43 1.91 -12.87 3.09
CA GLU A 43 0.71 -13.26 3.84
C GLU A 43 0.05 -12.05 4.51
N VAL A 44 0.84 -11.16 5.11
CA VAL A 44 0.35 -9.91 5.74
C VAL A 44 -0.41 -9.06 4.72
N ASN A 45 0.13 -8.90 3.51
CA ASN A 45 -0.53 -8.15 2.43
C ASN A 45 -1.88 -8.79 2.07
N ARG A 46 -1.90 -10.12 1.87
CA ARG A 46 -3.11 -10.86 1.48
C ARG A 46 -4.17 -10.81 2.57
N SER A 47 -3.80 -11.01 3.84
CA SER A 47 -4.71 -10.97 4.98
C SER A 47 -5.30 -9.57 5.19
N LEU A 48 -4.48 -8.52 5.17
CA LEU A 48 -4.99 -7.15 5.25
C LEU A 48 -5.86 -6.78 4.04
N SER A 49 -5.58 -7.33 2.87
CA SER A 49 -6.44 -7.12 1.70
C SER A 49 -7.82 -7.76 1.87
N VAL A 50 -7.91 -8.96 2.48
CA VAL A 50 -9.20 -9.58 2.83
C VAL A 50 -9.99 -8.68 3.79
N ALA A 51 -9.34 -8.12 4.82
CA ALA A 51 -10.02 -7.21 5.76
C ALA A 51 -10.46 -5.91 5.08
N VAL A 52 -9.61 -5.30 4.27
CA VAL A 52 -9.92 -4.07 3.54
C VAL A 52 -11.07 -4.28 2.57
N ILE A 53 -11.10 -5.39 1.80
CA ILE A 53 -12.19 -5.65 0.85
C ILE A 53 -13.50 -5.90 1.60
N ASN A 54 -13.50 -6.71 2.67
CA ASN A 54 -14.71 -6.88 3.50
C ASN A 54 -15.19 -5.55 4.11
N GLY A 55 -14.27 -4.66 4.50
CA GLY A 55 -14.58 -3.32 4.97
C GLY A 55 -15.20 -2.45 3.88
N TYR A 56 -14.60 -2.45 2.69
CA TYR A 56 -15.08 -1.74 1.51
C TYR A 56 -16.51 -2.12 1.15
N ILE A 57 -16.84 -3.41 1.12
CA ILE A 57 -18.18 -3.91 0.78
C ILE A 57 -19.24 -3.32 1.71
N LYS A 58 -18.95 -3.25 3.02
CA LYS A 58 -19.82 -2.61 4.01
C LYS A 58 -19.88 -1.10 3.82
N TYR A 59 -18.73 -0.47 3.55
CA TYR A 59 -18.59 0.97 3.40
C TYR A 59 -19.38 1.53 2.20
N VAL A 60 -19.36 0.83 1.06
CA VAL A 60 -20.12 1.24 -0.14
C VAL A 60 -21.52 0.63 -0.25
N GLY A 61 -21.86 -0.33 0.63
CA GLY A 61 -23.18 -0.95 0.67
C GLY A 61 -23.59 -1.73 -0.58
N ARG A 62 -22.61 -2.24 -1.38
CA ARG A 62 -22.88 -2.91 -2.66
C ARG A 62 -22.80 -4.44 -2.53
N PRO A 63 -23.85 -5.19 -2.89
CA PRO A 63 -23.79 -6.65 -2.95
C PRO A 63 -23.18 -7.14 -4.27
N GLY A 64 -22.80 -8.42 -4.33
CA GLY A 64 -22.47 -9.10 -5.60
C GLY A 64 -21.18 -8.62 -6.23
N ILE A 65 -20.10 -8.59 -5.45
CA ILE A 65 -18.83 -7.93 -5.77
C ILE A 65 -18.03 -8.76 -6.78
N THR A 66 -17.62 -8.11 -7.86
CA THR A 66 -16.66 -8.67 -8.82
C THR A 66 -15.25 -8.18 -8.50
N ILE A 67 -14.30 -9.11 -8.34
CA ILE A 67 -12.89 -8.81 -8.05
C ILE A 67 -12.04 -9.22 -9.25
N CYS A 68 -11.13 -8.37 -9.69
CA CYS A 68 -10.13 -8.69 -10.72
C CYS A 68 -8.72 -8.67 -10.11
N GLU A 69 -8.01 -9.78 -10.24
CA GLU A 69 -6.66 -10.00 -9.72
C GLU A 69 -5.81 -10.56 -10.86
N PRO A 70 -5.23 -9.69 -11.72
CA PRO A 70 -4.71 -10.11 -13.02
C PRO A 70 -3.25 -10.60 -12.99
N LEU A 71 -2.67 -10.84 -11.81
CA LEU A 71 -1.26 -11.20 -11.61
C LEU A 71 -1.14 -12.30 -10.52
N SER A 72 -1.90 -13.38 -10.71
CA SER A 72 -2.28 -14.31 -9.66
C SER A 72 -1.19 -15.25 -9.17
N GLY A 73 -0.13 -15.52 -9.93
CA GLY A 73 0.89 -16.50 -9.59
C GLY A 73 0.27 -17.87 -9.29
N THR A 74 0.34 -18.32 -8.03
CA THR A 74 -0.30 -19.57 -7.60
C THR A 74 -1.82 -19.50 -7.45
N GLY A 75 -2.43 -18.33 -7.60
CA GLY A 75 -3.86 -18.10 -7.34
C GLY A 75 -4.22 -17.93 -5.87
N VAL A 76 -3.24 -17.95 -4.94
CA VAL A 76 -3.52 -17.90 -3.48
C VAL A 76 -4.35 -16.67 -3.09
N ARG A 77 -4.12 -15.52 -3.73
CA ARG A 77 -4.89 -14.30 -3.46
C ARG A 77 -6.34 -14.44 -3.94
N ALA A 78 -6.55 -14.85 -5.19
CA ALA A 78 -7.87 -15.10 -5.75
C ALA A 78 -8.68 -16.14 -4.94
N VAL A 79 -8.04 -17.25 -4.55
CA VAL A 79 -8.63 -18.31 -3.73
C VAL A 79 -9.03 -17.79 -2.35
N ARG A 80 -8.18 -16.98 -1.71
CA ARG A 80 -8.52 -16.32 -0.44
C ARG A 80 -9.65 -15.30 -0.60
N TYR A 81 -9.71 -14.55 -1.68
CA TYR A 81 -10.83 -13.62 -1.93
C TYR A 81 -12.15 -14.33 -2.09
N ALA A 82 -12.21 -15.37 -2.92
CA ALA A 82 -13.44 -16.14 -3.08
C ALA A 82 -13.89 -16.85 -1.78
N ARG A 83 -12.95 -17.22 -0.90
CA ARG A 83 -13.25 -17.94 0.34
C ARG A 83 -13.54 -17.04 1.55
N GLU A 84 -12.82 -15.93 1.69
CA GLU A 84 -12.77 -15.13 2.93
C GLU A 84 -13.46 -13.76 2.81
N VAL A 85 -13.80 -13.31 1.60
CA VAL A 85 -14.52 -12.05 1.38
C VAL A 85 -16.01 -12.35 1.21
N ASN A 86 -16.83 -11.71 2.05
CA ASN A 86 -18.28 -11.90 2.03
C ASN A 86 -18.91 -11.17 0.83
N GLY A 87 -19.86 -11.80 0.15
CA GLY A 87 -20.62 -11.17 -0.92
C GLY A 87 -19.91 -11.07 -2.28
N VAL A 88 -18.82 -11.83 -2.48
CA VAL A 88 -18.17 -11.98 -3.78
C VAL A 88 -19.04 -12.82 -4.72
N SER A 89 -19.36 -12.28 -5.89
CA SER A 89 -20.09 -12.99 -6.95
C SER A 89 -19.14 -13.66 -7.94
N ARG A 90 -18.00 -13.01 -8.22
CA ARG A 90 -17.02 -13.48 -9.19
C ARG A 90 -15.63 -12.98 -8.85
N VAL A 91 -14.63 -13.85 -8.96
CA VAL A 91 -13.22 -13.47 -8.97
C VAL A 91 -12.62 -13.80 -10.34
N ILE A 92 -12.01 -12.81 -10.96
CA ILE A 92 -11.28 -12.94 -12.22
C ILE A 92 -9.81 -13.02 -11.85
N ALA A 93 -9.21 -14.18 -12.07
CA ALA A 93 -7.81 -14.47 -11.77
C ALA A 93 -7.06 -14.72 -13.07
N ASP A 94 -5.86 -14.16 -13.23
CA ASP A 94 -5.08 -14.26 -14.47
C ASP A 94 -3.59 -14.36 -14.18
N ASP A 95 -2.87 -15.10 -15.01
CA ASP A 95 -1.42 -15.03 -15.07
C ASP A 95 -0.93 -15.40 -16.48
N ILE A 96 0.04 -14.64 -16.99
CA ILE A 96 0.60 -14.86 -18.34
C ILE A 96 1.41 -16.16 -18.42
N ASP A 97 2.00 -16.59 -17.30
CA ASP A 97 2.83 -17.79 -17.26
C ASP A 97 1.97 -19.06 -17.22
N VAL A 98 2.27 -19.99 -18.13
CA VAL A 98 1.52 -21.24 -18.26
C VAL A 98 1.60 -22.12 -17.00
N LYS A 99 2.74 -22.14 -16.29
CA LYS A 99 2.86 -22.97 -15.08
C LYS A 99 2.04 -22.36 -13.93
N SER A 100 2.03 -21.03 -13.84
CA SER A 100 1.27 -20.25 -12.87
C SER A 100 -0.23 -20.45 -13.11
N PHE A 101 -0.70 -20.32 -14.35
CA PHE A 101 -2.09 -20.61 -14.72
C PHE A 101 -2.54 -22.03 -14.36
N GLU A 102 -1.76 -23.06 -14.72
CA GLU A 102 -2.13 -24.44 -14.42
C GLU A 102 -2.13 -24.74 -12.91
N LEU A 103 -1.18 -24.17 -12.17
CA LEU A 103 -1.14 -24.31 -10.70
C LEU A 103 -2.29 -23.55 -10.02
N MET A 104 -2.63 -22.37 -10.54
CA MET A 104 -3.79 -21.60 -10.10
C MET A 104 -5.08 -22.40 -10.27
N LYS A 105 -5.31 -22.99 -11.45
CA LYS A 105 -6.48 -23.86 -11.68
C LYS A 105 -6.54 -25.02 -10.69
N LEU A 106 -5.42 -25.72 -10.48
CA LEU A 106 -5.34 -26.79 -9.48
C LEU A 106 -5.73 -26.30 -8.08
N ASN A 107 -5.28 -25.11 -7.69
CA ASN A 107 -5.61 -24.54 -6.38
C ASN A 107 -7.08 -24.11 -6.28
N VAL A 108 -7.67 -23.57 -7.35
CA VAL A 108 -9.10 -23.28 -7.44
C VAL A 108 -9.92 -24.56 -7.28
N ASP A 109 -9.57 -25.60 -8.03
CA ASP A 109 -10.23 -26.93 -8.00
C ASP A 109 -10.18 -27.54 -6.59
N ARG A 110 -9.00 -27.57 -5.97
CA ARG A 110 -8.80 -28.17 -4.63
C ARG A 110 -9.60 -27.47 -3.54
N ASN A 111 -9.92 -26.19 -3.71
CA ASN A 111 -10.73 -25.44 -2.75
C ASN A 111 -12.23 -25.42 -3.12
N GLY A 112 -12.62 -26.07 -4.23
CA GLY A 112 -14.02 -26.13 -4.69
C GLY A 112 -14.57 -24.78 -5.12
N LEU A 113 -13.75 -23.93 -5.74
CA LEU A 113 -14.09 -22.53 -6.04
C LEU A 113 -14.31 -22.25 -7.54
N ASN A 114 -14.51 -23.28 -8.36
CA ASN A 114 -14.70 -23.16 -9.80
C ASN A 114 -15.95 -22.36 -10.19
N ASP A 115 -16.98 -22.36 -9.36
CA ASP A 115 -18.22 -21.61 -9.62
C ASP A 115 -18.06 -20.11 -9.35
N VAL A 116 -17.01 -19.70 -8.64
CA VAL A 116 -16.76 -18.31 -8.23
C VAL A 116 -15.55 -17.72 -8.96
N ILE A 117 -14.51 -18.51 -9.21
CA ILE A 117 -13.26 -18.05 -9.81
C ILE A 117 -13.23 -18.39 -11.30
N THR A 118 -13.11 -17.37 -12.14
CA THR A 118 -12.78 -17.53 -13.56
C THR A 118 -11.27 -17.30 -13.74
N ALA A 119 -10.55 -18.35 -14.14
CA ALA A 119 -9.11 -18.29 -14.41
C ALA A 119 -8.83 -18.01 -15.90
N TYR A 120 -7.94 -17.05 -16.18
CA TYR A 120 -7.43 -16.70 -17.50
C TYR A 120 -5.91 -16.92 -17.59
N ARG A 121 -5.42 -17.04 -18.83
CA ARG A 121 -3.99 -17.02 -19.17
C ARG A 121 -3.76 -16.05 -20.31
N ASP A 122 -3.53 -14.80 -19.98
CA ASP A 122 -3.29 -13.73 -20.93
C ASP A 122 -2.30 -12.70 -20.34
N ASP A 123 -2.01 -11.63 -21.07
CA ASP A 123 -1.41 -10.45 -20.48
C ASP A 123 -2.43 -9.73 -19.59
N ALA A 124 -1.98 -9.31 -18.40
CA ALA A 124 -2.83 -8.61 -17.43
C ALA A 124 -3.55 -7.39 -18.03
N ASN A 125 -2.93 -6.64 -18.94
CA ASN A 125 -3.57 -5.50 -19.60
C ASN A 125 -4.69 -5.94 -20.55
N ASN A 126 -4.57 -7.10 -21.21
CA ASN A 126 -5.63 -7.65 -22.05
C ASN A 126 -6.83 -8.05 -21.20
N VAL A 127 -6.61 -8.71 -20.05
CA VAL A 127 -7.68 -9.06 -19.11
C VAL A 127 -8.35 -7.81 -18.53
N LEU A 128 -7.58 -6.81 -18.10
CA LEU A 128 -8.14 -5.55 -17.60
C LEU A 128 -9.00 -4.83 -18.67
N LEU A 129 -8.54 -4.80 -19.92
CA LEU A 129 -9.33 -4.22 -21.03
C LEU A 129 -10.58 -5.04 -21.34
N ARG A 130 -10.52 -6.37 -21.27
CA ARG A 130 -11.69 -7.25 -21.38
C ARG A 130 -12.69 -6.93 -20.27
N VAL A 131 -12.24 -6.89 -19.03
CA VAL A 131 -13.08 -6.57 -17.86
C VAL A 131 -13.75 -5.21 -18.03
N ALA A 132 -13.02 -4.19 -18.50
CA ALA A 132 -13.59 -2.88 -18.80
C ALA A 132 -14.74 -2.94 -19.82
N ARG A 133 -14.59 -3.76 -20.88
CA ARG A 133 -15.63 -3.94 -21.91
C ARG A 133 -16.82 -4.76 -21.44
N GLU A 134 -16.62 -5.64 -20.46
CA GLU A 134 -17.65 -6.49 -19.84
C GLU A 134 -18.41 -5.78 -18.69
N GLY A 135 -18.29 -4.45 -18.57
CA GLY A 135 -18.99 -3.65 -17.56
C GLY A 135 -18.19 -3.41 -16.27
N GLY A 136 -16.92 -3.76 -16.25
CA GLY A 136 -15.97 -3.50 -15.17
C GLY A 136 -16.14 -4.39 -13.93
N CYS A 137 -15.29 -4.16 -12.94
CA CYS A 137 -15.31 -4.84 -11.64
C CYS A 137 -15.29 -3.84 -10.47
N ASP A 138 -15.70 -4.30 -9.29
CA ASP A 138 -15.79 -3.47 -8.08
C ASP A 138 -14.46 -3.37 -7.34
N VAL A 139 -13.57 -4.33 -7.54
CA VAL A 139 -12.21 -4.34 -6.99
C VAL A 139 -11.21 -4.73 -8.07
N VAL A 140 -10.11 -3.99 -8.17
CA VAL A 140 -8.92 -4.38 -8.96
C VAL A 140 -7.74 -4.47 -8.01
N ASP A 141 -7.04 -5.61 -7.98
CA ASP A 141 -5.82 -5.79 -7.18
C ASP A 141 -4.59 -6.06 -8.05
N ILE A 142 -3.70 -5.08 -8.12
CA ILE A 142 -2.45 -5.12 -8.89
C ILE A 142 -1.27 -5.40 -7.96
N ASP A 143 -0.75 -6.63 -8.00
CA ASP A 143 0.37 -7.09 -7.15
C ASP A 143 1.58 -7.62 -7.95
N PRO A 144 2.26 -6.78 -8.75
CA PRO A 144 3.34 -7.23 -9.62
C PRO A 144 4.68 -7.34 -8.92
N PHE A 145 5.63 -7.93 -9.64
CA PHE A 145 7.04 -7.76 -9.37
C PHE A 145 7.52 -6.34 -9.69
N GLY A 146 8.04 -5.67 -8.67
CA GLY A 146 8.58 -4.33 -8.78
C GLY A 146 7.49 -3.27 -8.82
N SER A 147 7.17 -2.78 -10.01
CA SER A 147 6.36 -1.57 -10.19
C SER A 147 4.98 -1.87 -10.78
N PRO A 148 3.92 -1.25 -10.25
CA PRO A 148 2.57 -1.35 -10.80
C PRO A 148 2.30 -0.41 -11.97
N GLN A 149 3.24 0.48 -12.31
CA GLN A 149 3.02 1.48 -13.35
C GLN A 149 2.48 0.93 -14.69
N PRO A 150 2.93 -0.23 -15.21
CA PRO A 150 2.44 -0.75 -16.49
C PRO A 150 0.94 -1.07 -16.54
N PHE A 151 0.27 -1.20 -15.39
CA PHE A 151 -1.11 -1.69 -15.31
C PHE A 151 -2.11 -0.61 -14.85
N ILE A 152 -1.63 0.55 -14.38
CA ILE A 152 -2.47 1.58 -13.73
C ILE A 152 -3.59 2.06 -14.66
N GLU A 153 -3.27 2.37 -15.91
CA GLU A 153 -4.23 2.96 -16.84
C GLU A 153 -5.39 1.99 -17.15
N ASN A 154 -5.10 0.72 -17.42
CA ASN A 154 -6.13 -0.27 -17.68
C ASN A 154 -6.87 -0.70 -16.42
N SER A 155 -6.23 -0.61 -15.24
CA SER A 155 -6.92 -0.80 -13.96
C SER A 155 -8.01 0.25 -13.73
N LEU A 156 -7.71 1.53 -14.04
CA LEU A 156 -8.69 2.63 -13.95
C LEU A 156 -9.84 2.49 -14.97
N ARG A 157 -9.59 1.86 -16.13
CA ARG A 157 -10.65 1.54 -17.10
C ARG A 157 -11.52 0.38 -16.63
N ALA A 158 -10.90 -0.67 -16.09
CA ALA A 158 -11.56 -1.89 -15.64
C ALA A 158 -12.41 -1.68 -14.39
N ILE A 159 -12.02 -0.75 -13.52
CA ILE A 159 -12.73 -0.52 -12.26
C ILE A 159 -14.03 0.25 -12.49
N ARG A 160 -15.09 -0.12 -11.77
CA ARG A 160 -16.38 0.60 -11.74
C ARG A 160 -16.28 1.91 -10.95
N ASP A 161 -17.28 2.77 -11.13
CA ASP A 161 -17.42 3.93 -10.25
C ASP A 161 -17.60 3.49 -8.80
N GLN A 162 -16.94 4.24 -7.90
CA GLN A 162 -16.79 3.94 -6.48
C GLN A 162 -16.11 2.59 -6.21
N GLY A 163 -15.36 2.04 -7.17
CA GLY A 163 -14.62 0.79 -7.00
C GLY A 163 -13.33 0.96 -6.20
N LEU A 164 -12.87 -0.14 -5.60
CA LEU A 164 -11.64 -0.21 -4.82
C LEU A 164 -10.43 -0.64 -5.68
N LEU A 165 -9.47 0.26 -5.86
CA LEU A 165 -8.20 -0.03 -6.50
C LEU A 165 -7.14 -0.33 -5.44
N CYS A 166 -6.66 -1.57 -5.45
CA CYS A 166 -5.59 -2.08 -4.61
C CYS A 166 -4.30 -2.20 -5.43
N ILE A 167 -3.22 -1.59 -4.96
CA ILE A 167 -1.94 -1.57 -5.67
C ILE A 167 -0.80 -1.90 -4.71
N THR A 168 0.05 -2.83 -5.11
CA THR A 168 1.33 -3.10 -4.45
C THR A 168 2.50 -2.61 -5.30
N ALA A 169 3.53 -2.05 -4.66
CA ALA A 169 4.83 -1.82 -5.26
C ALA A 169 5.94 -2.41 -4.39
N THR A 170 6.73 -3.33 -4.96
CA THR A 170 7.86 -3.97 -4.27
C THR A 170 9.21 -3.30 -4.57
N ASP A 171 9.24 -2.32 -5.49
CA ASP A 171 10.44 -1.52 -5.78
C ASP A 171 10.67 -0.34 -4.81
N VAL A 172 10.47 -0.58 -3.51
CA VAL A 172 10.59 0.42 -2.41
C VAL A 172 11.87 1.25 -2.51
N GLY A 173 13.00 0.64 -2.90
CA GLY A 173 14.25 1.36 -3.08
C GLY A 173 14.20 2.49 -4.13
N VAL A 174 13.42 2.32 -5.20
CA VAL A 174 13.23 3.36 -6.23
C VAL A 174 12.42 4.52 -5.64
N LEU A 175 11.27 4.21 -5.05
CA LEU A 175 10.33 5.17 -4.45
C LEU A 175 10.95 5.93 -3.25
N ALA A 176 11.75 5.25 -2.43
CA ALA A 176 12.47 5.84 -1.29
C ALA A 176 13.77 6.59 -1.68
N GLY A 177 14.04 6.76 -2.98
CA GLY A 177 15.12 7.62 -3.48
C GLY A 177 16.52 7.00 -3.54
N LYS A 178 16.67 5.67 -3.54
CA LYS A 178 17.95 4.99 -3.84
C LYS A 178 18.35 5.21 -5.31
N TYR A 179 17.36 5.22 -6.22
CA TYR A 179 17.54 5.38 -7.66
C TYR A 179 16.65 6.50 -8.20
N PRO A 180 16.98 7.79 -7.95
CA PRO A 180 16.08 8.92 -8.20
C PRO A 180 15.68 9.06 -9.67
N LEU A 181 16.61 8.91 -10.62
CA LEU A 181 16.30 9.00 -12.06
C LEU A 181 15.42 7.84 -12.54
N LYS A 182 15.51 6.67 -11.91
CA LYS A 182 14.59 5.56 -12.18
C LYS A 182 13.19 5.88 -11.66
N CYS A 183 13.10 6.55 -10.51
CA CYS A 183 11.84 7.04 -9.97
C CYS A 183 11.20 8.10 -10.87
N VAL A 184 11.97 9.03 -11.41
CA VAL A 184 11.47 10.02 -12.39
C VAL A 184 10.90 9.35 -13.62
N ARG A 185 11.64 8.42 -14.26
CA ARG A 185 11.15 7.73 -15.47
C ARG A 185 9.91 6.87 -15.25
N ARG A 186 9.80 6.25 -14.08
CA ARG A 186 8.76 5.25 -13.77
C ARG A 186 7.54 5.85 -13.08
N TYR A 187 7.74 6.83 -12.21
CA TYR A 187 6.70 7.40 -11.36
C TYR A 187 6.46 8.88 -11.63
N GLY A 188 7.16 9.49 -12.59
CA GLY A 188 7.00 10.91 -12.92
C GLY A 188 7.30 11.85 -11.74
N SER A 189 8.13 11.41 -10.79
CA SER A 189 8.36 12.09 -9.53
C SER A 189 9.82 12.02 -9.11
N LEU A 190 10.34 13.13 -8.57
CA LEU A 190 11.69 13.21 -8.05
C LEU A 190 11.66 12.96 -6.53
N PRO A 191 12.18 11.82 -6.04
CA PRO A 191 12.28 11.56 -4.61
C PRO A 191 13.46 12.31 -3.99
N GLN A 192 13.37 12.60 -2.68
CA GLN A 192 14.48 13.14 -1.89
C GLN A 192 14.81 12.21 -0.73
N LYS A 193 16.09 12.22 -0.30
CA LYS A 193 16.58 11.41 0.83
C LYS A 193 16.27 12.06 2.18
N PHE A 194 15.01 12.44 2.40
CA PHE A 194 14.55 12.97 3.68
C PHE A 194 14.53 11.88 4.78
N PRO A 195 14.52 12.24 6.07
CA PRO A 195 14.33 11.29 7.17
C PRO A 195 13.03 10.47 7.03
N PHE A 196 12.01 11.06 6.40
CA PHE A 196 10.71 10.46 6.10
C PHE A 196 10.58 9.94 4.67
N ARG A 197 11.68 9.55 4.03
CA ARG A 197 11.70 9.07 2.63
C ARG A 197 10.75 7.90 2.35
N PHE A 198 10.44 7.08 3.36
CA PHE A 198 9.54 5.95 3.17
C PHE A 198 8.09 6.42 2.98
N GLU A 199 7.68 7.47 3.68
CA GLU A 199 6.40 8.12 3.44
C GLU A 199 6.40 8.90 2.10
N VAL A 200 7.50 9.55 1.74
CA VAL A 200 7.64 10.15 0.39
C VAL A 200 7.39 9.10 -0.68
N GLY A 201 7.96 7.90 -0.54
CA GLY A 201 7.79 6.81 -1.49
C GLY A 201 6.33 6.41 -1.69
N ILE A 202 5.55 6.21 -0.62
CA ILE A 202 4.14 5.83 -0.77
C ILE A 202 3.29 6.98 -1.35
N ARG A 203 3.61 8.24 -1.00
CA ARG A 203 2.95 9.42 -1.56
C ARG A 203 3.23 9.59 -3.05
N ILE A 204 4.43 9.19 -3.51
CA ILE A 204 4.75 9.12 -4.94
C ILE A 204 3.92 8.03 -5.62
N LEU A 205 3.75 6.87 -4.99
CA LEU A 205 2.92 5.79 -5.52
C LEU A 205 1.44 6.23 -5.65
N ILE A 206 0.88 6.91 -4.65
CA ILE A 206 -0.48 7.47 -4.74
C ILE A 206 -0.58 8.52 -5.85
N SER A 207 0.43 9.40 -5.98
CA SER A 207 0.50 10.39 -7.05
C SER A 207 0.54 9.77 -8.46
N LEU A 208 1.18 8.61 -8.62
CA LEU A 208 1.11 7.87 -9.89
C LEU A 208 -0.35 7.58 -10.24
N VAL A 209 -1.11 6.98 -9.32
CA VAL A 209 -2.53 6.64 -9.55
C VAL A 209 -3.34 7.91 -9.81
N ALA A 210 -3.19 8.93 -8.97
CA ALA A 210 -3.89 10.20 -9.09
C ALA A 210 -3.70 10.84 -10.46
N ARG A 211 -2.46 10.92 -10.96
CA ARG A 211 -2.17 11.54 -12.26
C ARG A 211 -2.77 10.78 -13.44
N HIS A 212 -2.80 9.45 -13.39
CA HIS A 212 -3.48 8.64 -14.41
C HIS A 212 -5.00 8.77 -14.33
N ALA A 213 -5.58 8.82 -13.12
CA ALA A 213 -7.00 9.03 -12.90
C ALA A 213 -7.46 10.41 -13.40
N LEU A 214 -6.70 11.46 -13.07
CA LEU A 214 -6.97 12.84 -13.51
C LEU A 214 -7.00 12.99 -15.04
N ALA A 215 -6.15 12.25 -15.76
CA ALA A 215 -6.14 12.27 -17.22
C ALA A 215 -7.43 11.67 -17.85
N MET A 216 -8.26 11.00 -17.04
CA MET A 216 -9.56 10.43 -17.42
C MET A 216 -10.74 11.17 -16.77
N ASP A 217 -10.53 12.34 -16.17
CA ASP A 217 -11.52 13.06 -15.35
C ASP A 217 -12.02 12.26 -14.12
N TYR A 218 -11.19 11.36 -13.59
CA TYR A 218 -11.49 10.60 -12.38
C TYR A 218 -10.78 11.18 -11.15
N GLY A 219 -11.40 11.00 -9.98
CA GLY A 219 -10.79 11.26 -8.68
C GLY A 219 -10.40 9.97 -7.95
N ILE A 220 -9.51 10.11 -6.97
CA ILE A 220 -9.17 9.05 -6.02
C ILE A 220 -9.27 9.50 -4.57
N GLN A 221 -9.65 8.58 -3.70
CA GLN A 221 -9.60 8.75 -2.25
C GLN A 221 -8.83 7.59 -1.62
N PRO A 222 -7.59 7.79 -1.15
CA PRO A 222 -6.88 6.78 -0.37
C PRO A 222 -7.68 6.40 0.88
N LEU A 223 -8.03 5.12 1.01
CA LEU A 223 -8.70 4.59 2.19
C LEU A 223 -7.69 4.06 3.21
N LEU A 224 -6.71 3.30 2.72
CA LEU A 224 -5.65 2.73 3.54
C LEU A 224 -4.37 2.59 2.72
N SER A 225 -3.23 2.95 3.32
CA SER A 225 -1.93 2.74 2.70
C SER A 225 -0.87 2.40 3.75
N PHE A 226 0.07 1.52 3.41
CA PHE A 226 1.12 1.11 4.35
C PHE A 226 2.40 0.61 3.69
N LEU A 227 3.47 0.59 4.47
CA LEU A 227 4.74 -0.07 4.19
C LEU A 227 4.91 -1.24 5.16
N ASP A 228 5.19 -2.43 4.63
CA ASP A 228 5.61 -3.58 5.44
C ASP A 228 6.86 -4.23 4.85
N GLY A 229 8.00 -3.97 5.49
CA GLY A 229 9.29 -4.48 5.08
C GLY A 229 9.74 -4.00 3.70
N HIS A 230 9.30 -4.69 2.65
CA HIS A 230 9.82 -4.58 1.29
C HIS A 230 8.77 -4.17 0.24
N TYR A 231 7.55 -3.84 0.65
CA TYR A 231 6.51 -3.39 -0.28
C TYR A 231 5.67 -2.24 0.28
N TYR A 232 5.22 -1.38 -0.62
CA TYR A 232 4.12 -0.45 -0.38
C TYR A 232 2.80 -1.06 -0.81
N ARG A 233 1.74 -0.78 -0.05
CA ARG A 233 0.36 -1.12 -0.40
C ARG A 233 -0.49 0.13 -0.34
N VAL A 234 -1.31 0.36 -1.35
CA VAL A 234 -2.27 1.45 -1.43
C VAL A 234 -3.62 0.88 -1.83
N CYS A 235 -4.65 1.20 -1.07
CA CYS A 235 -6.04 0.87 -1.36
C CYS A 235 -6.83 2.18 -1.43
N ALA A 236 -7.37 2.52 -2.60
CA ALA A 236 -8.05 3.78 -2.86
C ALA A 236 -9.38 3.56 -3.58
N LEU A 237 -10.40 4.35 -3.23
CA LEU A 237 -11.60 4.46 -4.04
C LEU A 237 -11.30 5.27 -5.30
N VAL A 238 -11.90 4.85 -6.41
CA VAL A 238 -11.88 5.57 -7.67
C VAL A 238 -13.28 6.11 -7.96
N PHE A 239 -13.38 7.41 -8.17
CA PHE A 239 -14.62 8.10 -8.51
C PHE A 239 -14.54 8.55 -9.96
N LYS A 240 -15.48 8.12 -10.79
CA LYS A 240 -15.58 8.53 -12.20
C LYS A 240 -16.38 9.83 -12.32
N ASP A 241 -15.94 10.83 -11.58
CA ASP A 241 -16.62 12.10 -11.41
C ASP A 241 -15.64 13.27 -11.38
N ARG A 242 -16.00 14.35 -12.08
CA ARG A 242 -15.16 15.53 -12.26
C ARG A 242 -14.95 16.32 -10.97
N ALA A 243 -15.93 16.37 -10.06
CA ALA A 243 -15.75 17.08 -8.79
C ALA A 243 -14.67 16.40 -7.94
N TYR A 244 -14.71 15.07 -7.87
CA TYR A 244 -13.66 14.28 -7.21
C TYR A 244 -12.30 14.39 -7.92
N ALA A 245 -12.27 14.54 -9.25
CA ALA A 245 -11.04 14.84 -9.99
C ALA A 245 -10.42 16.18 -9.53
N LEU A 246 -11.23 17.23 -9.35
CA LEU A 246 -10.73 18.53 -8.86
C LEU A 246 -10.19 18.45 -7.42
N GLU A 247 -10.82 17.66 -6.55
CA GLU A 247 -10.33 17.40 -5.19
C GLU A 247 -9.00 16.62 -5.20
N THR A 248 -8.89 15.64 -6.08
CA THR A 248 -7.67 14.86 -6.31
C THR A 248 -6.53 15.76 -6.78
N LEU A 249 -6.81 16.67 -7.72
CA LEU A 249 -5.83 17.63 -8.22
C LEU A 249 -5.33 18.55 -7.10
N ARG A 250 -6.22 19.02 -6.22
CA ARG A 250 -5.87 19.82 -5.04
C ARG A 250 -5.01 19.04 -4.04
N SER A 251 -5.05 17.71 -4.07
CA SER A 251 -4.29 16.82 -3.19
C SER A 251 -2.93 16.39 -3.78
N LEU A 252 -2.49 17.01 -4.88
CA LEU A 252 -1.15 16.88 -5.42
C LEU A 252 -0.25 18.06 -5.05
N GLY A 253 1.01 17.76 -4.79
CA GLY A 253 1.99 18.75 -4.37
C GLY A 253 3.39 18.17 -4.19
N TYR A 254 4.14 18.79 -3.29
CA TYR A 254 5.55 18.48 -3.04
C TYR A 254 5.84 18.43 -1.54
N ALA A 255 6.75 17.56 -1.12
CA ALA A 255 7.26 17.55 0.25
C ALA A 255 8.57 18.35 0.34
N TYR A 256 8.78 19.01 1.49
CA TYR A 256 10.02 19.70 1.82
C TYR A 256 10.55 19.28 3.19
N TYR A 257 11.85 19.49 3.39
CA TYR A 257 12.49 19.34 4.70
C TYR A 257 13.57 20.41 4.88
N ARG A 258 13.56 21.11 6.01
CA ARG A 258 14.57 22.08 6.45
C ARG A 258 15.31 21.51 7.67
N PRO A 259 16.47 20.85 7.48
CA PRO A 259 17.15 20.13 8.57
C PRO A 259 17.52 21.01 9.77
N VAL A 260 18.01 22.23 9.53
CA VAL A 260 18.44 23.15 10.60
C VAL A 260 17.28 23.55 11.52
N LEU A 261 16.09 23.75 10.94
CA LEU A 261 14.90 24.16 11.68
C LEU A 261 14.03 22.97 12.11
N LEU A 262 14.39 21.75 11.70
CA LEU A 262 13.56 20.54 11.84
C LEU A 262 12.14 20.71 11.25
N GLN A 263 11.93 21.65 10.34
CA GLN A 263 10.65 21.90 9.70
C GLN A 263 10.46 20.97 8.51
N ARG A 264 9.26 20.43 8.38
CA ARG A 264 8.83 19.54 7.30
C ARG A 264 7.37 19.81 6.97
N GLY A 265 6.94 19.44 5.77
CA GLY A 265 5.56 19.62 5.39
C GLY A 265 5.35 19.44 3.89
N PHE A 266 4.19 19.89 3.44
CA PHE A 266 3.74 19.80 2.06
C PHE A 266 3.47 21.19 1.47
N ILE A 267 3.69 21.32 0.18
CA ILE A 267 3.38 22.50 -0.64
C ILE A 267 2.44 22.04 -1.74
N GLN A 268 1.25 22.62 -1.79
CA GLN A 268 0.27 22.35 -2.84
C GLN A 268 0.73 22.90 -4.19
N GLY A 269 0.36 22.22 -5.28
CA GLY A 269 0.59 22.66 -6.65
C GLY A 269 1.05 21.52 -7.54
N TYR A 270 0.51 21.45 -8.76
CA TYR A 270 0.85 20.47 -9.78
C TYR A 270 0.60 21.08 -11.17
N PRO A 271 1.47 20.87 -12.17
CA PRO A 271 2.74 20.12 -12.14
C PRO A 271 3.93 20.96 -11.63
N ILE A 272 3.66 22.17 -11.13
CA ILE A 272 4.65 23.10 -10.57
C ILE A 272 4.18 23.44 -9.14
N PRO A 273 5.08 23.47 -8.14
CA PRO A 273 4.71 23.85 -6.79
C PRO A 273 4.21 25.29 -6.76
N GLY A 274 3.27 25.60 -5.87
CA GLY A 274 2.82 26.98 -5.63
C GLY A 274 3.89 27.92 -5.05
N SER A 275 5.10 27.42 -4.76
CA SER A 275 6.22 28.23 -4.29
C SER A 275 7.58 27.67 -4.74
N ALA A 276 8.53 28.57 -5.00
CA ALA A 276 9.84 28.25 -5.59
C ALA A 276 10.87 27.78 -4.54
N TRP A 277 10.64 26.62 -3.92
CA TRP A 277 11.56 26.05 -2.94
C TRP A 277 12.62 25.16 -3.57
N ARG A 278 13.85 25.25 -3.08
CA ARG A 278 14.94 24.34 -3.45
C ARG A 278 14.80 23.01 -2.69
N LYS A 279 15.13 21.90 -3.36
CA LYS A 279 15.13 20.53 -2.81
C LYS A 279 13.75 20.01 -2.39
N LEU A 280 12.79 20.07 -3.29
CA LEU A 280 11.48 19.43 -3.13
C LEU A 280 11.51 17.95 -3.56
N ALA A 281 10.68 17.14 -2.91
CA ALA A 281 10.30 15.81 -3.40
C ALA A 281 8.91 15.89 -4.02
N GLY A 282 8.74 15.36 -5.23
CA GLY A 282 7.44 15.34 -5.91
C GLY A 282 7.53 15.44 -7.43
N PRO A 283 6.37 15.56 -8.12
CA PRO A 283 5.04 15.67 -7.52
C PRO A 283 4.60 14.40 -6.78
N LEU A 284 3.92 14.56 -5.65
CA LEU A 284 3.46 13.49 -4.76
C LEU A 284 2.09 13.82 -4.14
N TRP A 285 1.46 12.83 -3.53
CA TRP A 285 0.21 13.00 -2.80
C TRP A 285 0.42 13.72 -1.47
N ILE A 286 -0.23 14.86 -1.28
CA ILE A 286 -0.14 15.66 -0.03
C ILE A 286 -1.38 15.50 0.86
N GLY A 287 -2.45 14.87 0.36
CA GLY A 287 -3.64 14.57 1.14
C GLY A 287 -3.40 13.50 2.22
N SER A 288 -4.48 13.11 2.91
CA SER A 288 -4.41 12.04 3.90
C SER A 288 -4.02 10.71 3.24
N LEU A 289 -3.24 9.90 3.96
CA LEU A 289 -2.86 8.53 3.56
C LEU A 289 -3.93 7.50 3.93
N TRP A 290 -4.87 7.90 4.79
CA TRP A 290 -5.91 7.05 5.37
C TRP A 290 -7.23 7.82 5.47
N ASN A 291 -8.32 7.10 5.28
CA ASN A 291 -9.62 7.52 5.77
C ASN A 291 -9.79 6.91 7.18
N SER A 292 -9.80 7.74 8.22
CA SER A 292 -9.78 7.27 9.61
C SER A 292 -11.02 6.48 10.00
N GLU A 293 -12.19 6.93 9.55
CA GLU A 293 -13.48 6.22 9.74
C GLU A 293 -13.41 4.83 9.10
N PHE A 294 -12.98 4.73 7.84
CA PHE A 294 -12.81 3.46 7.15
C PHE A 294 -11.84 2.53 7.88
N VAL A 295 -10.69 3.03 8.30
CA VAL A 295 -9.71 2.21 9.04
C VAL A 295 -10.30 1.71 10.35
N ILE A 296 -10.85 2.61 11.16
CA ILE A 296 -11.32 2.30 12.51
C ILE A 296 -12.57 1.43 12.46
N GLU A 297 -13.56 1.76 11.66
CA GLU A 297 -14.88 1.12 11.69
C GLU A 297 -14.96 -0.09 10.76
N HIS A 298 -14.28 -0.04 9.61
CA HIS A 298 -14.42 -1.05 8.55
C HIS A 298 -13.23 -1.98 8.41
N VAL A 299 -11.99 -1.55 8.65
CA VAL A 299 -10.82 -2.45 8.57
C VAL A 299 -10.62 -3.23 9.86
N THR A 300 -10.58 -2.55 11.01
CA THR A 300 -10.30 -3.22 12.30
C THR A 300 -11.35 -4.29 12.63
N SER A 301 -12.63 -4.03 12.34
CA SER A 301 -13.75 -4.97 12.55
C SER A 301 -13.71 -6.21 11.64
N ASN A 302 -12.87 -6.20 10.61
CA ASN A 302 -12.66 -7.32 9.70
C ASN A 302 -11.30 -8.00 9.87
N ILE A 303 -10.48 -7.59 10.84
CA ILE A 303 -9.32 -8.38 11.27
C ILE A 303 -9.80 -9.68 11.91
N LYS A 304 -9.17 -10.79 11.54
CA LYS A 304 -9.53 -12.14 12.01
C LYS A 304 -8.48 -12.70 12.94
N ASP A 305 -8.89 -13.58 13.85
CA ASP A 305 -8.01 -14.21 14.82
C ASP A 305 -6.88 -15.00 14.16
N TYR A 306 -7.17 -15.62 13.02
CA TYR A 306 -6.23 -16.42 12.24
C TYR A 306 -5.22 -15.59 11.42
N PHE A 307 -5.36 -14.26 11.39
CA PHE A 307 -4.34 -13.41 10.77
C PHE A 307 -3.06 -13.42 11.61
N SER A 308 -1.92 -13.24 10.96
CA SER A 308 -0.64 -13.17 11.67
C SER A 308 -0.58 -11.98 12.65
N GLU A 309 0.20 -12.15 13.72
CA GLU A 309 0.43 -11.07 14.70
C GLU A 309 1.00 -9.81 14.05
N ARG A 310 1.81 -9.97 12.99
CA ARG A 310 2.32 -8.84 12.21
C ARG A 310 1.21 -8.04 11.52
N ALA A 311 0.20 -8.71 10.96
CA ALA A 311 -0.94 -8.04 10.35
C ALA A 311 -1.76 -7.27 11.38
N LYS A 312 -1.96 -7.85 12.57
CA LYS A 312 -2.63 -7.19 13.71
C LYS A 312 -1.85 -5.97 14.20
N GLU A 313 -0.53 -6.11 14.40
CA GLU A 313 0.37 -5.04 14.82
C GLU A 313 0.32 -3.84 13.85
N ILE A 314 0.45 -4.09 12.54
CA ILE A 314 0.38 -3.03 11.52
C ILE A 314 -0.98 -2.33 11.56
N THR A 315 -2.07 -3.08 11.73
CA THR A 315 -3.41 -2.50 11.77
C THR A 315 -3.59 -1.56 12.96
N GLU A 316 -3.14 -1.95 14.15
CA GLU A 316 -3.23 -1.08 15.34
C GLU A 316 -2.34 0.16 15.21
N LEU A 317 -1.12 0.02 14.64
CA LEU A 317 -0.27 1.18 14.36
C LEU A 317 -0.95 2.17 13.39
N ILE A 318 -1.54 1.66 12.30
CA ILE A 318 -2.24 2.51 11.31
C ILE A 318 -3.49 3.14 11.90
N LYS A 319 -4.24 2.42 12.75
CA LYS A 319 -5.45 2.93 13.42
C LYS A 319 -5.14 4.16 14.26
N GLU A 320 -4.07 4.14 15.05
CA GLU A 320 -3.62 5.32 15.79
C GLU A 320 -3.07 6.41 14.86
N GLU A 321 -2.27 6.03 13.86
CA GLU A 321 -1.62 6.96 12.93
C GLU A 321 -2.62 7.68 12.01
N ALA A 322 -3.77 7.06 11.70
CA ALA A 322 -4.83 7.65 10.88
C ALA A 322 -5.52 8.85 11.54
N LEU A 323 -5.45 8.97 12.87
CA LEU A 323 -5.95 10.11 13.65
C LEU A 323 -4.88 11.20 13.85
N ALA A 324 -3.64 10.95 13.42
CA ALA A 324 -2.52 11.86 13.58
C ALA A 324 -2.60 13.02 12.58
N PRO A 325 -1.88 14.14 12.81
CA PRO A 325 -1.89 15.25 11.87
C PRO A 325 -1.22 14.82 10.55
N ASN A 326 -1.73 15.31 9.42
CA ASN A 326 -1.18 15.04 8.09
C ASN A 326 0.13 15.82 7.85
N ILE A 327 1.16 15.44 8.59
CA ILE A 327 2.52 15.98 8.57
C ILE A 327 3.47 14.78 8.45
N PRO A 328 4.52 14.85 7.61
CA PRO A 328 5.51 13.77 7.52
C PRO A 328 6.10 13.42 8.89
N TYR A 329 6.30 12.13 9.15
CA TYR A 329 6.87 11.70 10.43
C TYR A 329 8.30 12.26 10.65
N ALA A 330 8.68 12.34 11.91
CA ALA A 330 10.04 12.66 12.35
C ALA A 330 10.69 11.44 13.00
N LEU A 331 12.01 11.38 12.99
CA LEU A 331 12.76 10.38 13.74
C LEU A 331 13.19 10.97 15.08
N THR A 332 13.10 10.20 16.17
CA THR A 332 13.65 10.57 17.48
C THR A 332 15.08 11.09 17.39
N THR A 333 15.91 10.43 16.56
CA THR A 333 17.31 10.82 16.34
C THR A 333 17.52 12.22 15.75
N GLU A 334 16.51 12.83 15.11
CA GLU A 334 16.63 14.19 14.57
C GLU A 334 16.71 15.26 15.67
N PHE A 335 16.07 15.02 16.81
CA PHE A 335 16.01 15.99 17.92
C PHE A 335 16.66 15.49 19.21
N SER A 336 17.13 14.24 19.28
CA SER A 336 17.82 13.70 20.46
C SER A 336 19.32 13.45 20.27
N ARG A 337 19.82 13.26 19.04
CA ARG A 337 21.21 12.77 18.81
C ARG A 337 22.30 13.67 19.38
N GLU A 338 22.14 14.99 19.27
CA GLU A 338 23.11 15.97 19.79
C GLU A 338 23.15 16.04 21.32
N LEU A 339 22.24 15.34 22.01
CA LEU A 339 22.15 15.32 23.47
C LEU A 339 22.94 14.17 24.10
N GLY A 340 23.74 13.44 23.31
CA GLY A 340 24.58 12.33 23.78
C GLY A 340 23.83 11.04 24.14
N ARG A 341 22.49 11.09 24.26
CA ARG A 341 21.62 9.92 24.47
C ARG A 341 20.39 9.98 23.57
N GLU A 342 20.03 8.84 22.99
CA GLU A 342 18.76 8.70 22.28
C GLU A 342 17.63 8.48 23.29
N ILE A 343 16.52 9.21 23.13
CA ILE A 343 15.34 9.04 23.98
C ILE A 343 14.51 7.89 23.42
N PRO A 344 14.06 6.94 24.28
CA PRO A 344 13.08 5.94 23.89
C PRO A 344 11.84 6.57 23.26
N ILE A 345 11.34 5.98 22.17
CA ILE A 345 10.23 6.57 21.41
C ILE A 345 8.96 6.82 22.25
N ASN A 346 8.65 5.95 23.22
CA ASN A 346 7.50 6.14 24.11
C ASN A 346 7.68 7.37 25.00
N ASP A 347 8.85 7.52 25.62
CA ASP A 347 9.15 8.69 26.46
C ASP A 347 9.06 10.00 25.66
N ALA A 348 9.52 9.98 24.40
CA ALA A 348 9.40 11.14 23.52
C ALA A 348 7.93 11.46 23.20
N ILE A 349 7.11 10.45 22.90
CA ILE A 349 5.66 10.61 22.66
C ILE A 349 4.97 11.15 23.91
N ASP A 350 5.24 10.59 25.08
CA ASP A 350 4.64 10.99 26.34
C ASP A 350 5.02 12.42 26.72
N LEU A 351 6.28 12.82 26.52
CA LEU A 351 6.71 14.19 26.71
C LEU A 351 5.94 15.15 25.79
N ILE A 352 5.84 14.82 24.50
CA ILE A 352 5.15 15.67 23.52
C ILE A 352 3.65 15.80 23.87
N ARG A 353 3.01 14.70 24.29
CA ARG A 353 1.61 14.69 24.75
C ARG A 353 1.41 15.50 26.02
N LYS A 354 2.31 15.38 27.02
CA LYS A 354 2.28 16.19 28.25
C LYS A 354 2.39 17.69 27.98
N LEU A 355 3.04 18.07 26.89
CA LEU A 355 3.14 19.47 26.44
C LEU A 355 1.91 19.93 25.63
N GLY A 356 0.87 19.10 25.50
CA GLY A 356 -0.41 19.43 24.86
C GLY A 356 -0.45 19.21 23.35
N TYR A 357 0.56 18.56 22.75
CA TYR A 357 0.60 18.27 21.32
C TYR A 357 0.11 16.85 21.01
N GLN A 358 -0.33 16.63 19.78
CA GLN A 358 -0.58 15.27 19.29
C GLN A 358 0.74 14.57 19.03
N ALA A 359 0.85 13.31 19.43
CA ALA A 359 1.98 12.46 19.07
C ALA A 359 1.54 11.01 18.95
N THR A 360 1.95 10.34 17.88
CA THR A 360 1.74 8.90 17.66
C THR A 360 2.99 8.28 17.04
N ARG A 361 3.12 6.96 17.15
CA ARG A 361 4.13 6.22 16.37
C ARG A 361 3.77 6.29 14.88
N SER A 362 4.78 6.16 14.03
CA SER A 362 4.60 5.99 12.60
C SER A 362 4.99 4.58 12.17
N HIS A 363 4.09 3.87 11.49
CA HIS A 363 4.37 2.50 11.03
C HIS A 363 5.52 2.45 10.00
N PHE A 364 5.83 3.57 9.34
CA PHE A 364 6.92 3.66 8.37
C PHE A 364 8.31 3.46 8.96
N HIS A 365 8.49 3.68 10.27
CA HIS A 365 9.80 3.54 10.92
C HIS A 365 9.69 3.31 12.42
N ILE A 366 10.47 2.37 12.97
CA ILE A 366 10.45 2.03 14.41
C ILE A 366 10.78 3.21 15.35
N LYS A 367 11.47 4.23 14.82
CA LYS A 367 11.81 5.49 15.49
C LYS A 367 10.95 6.69 15.05
N GLY A 368 9.92 6.42 14.26
CA GLY A 368 9.08 7.42 13.61
C GLY A 368 7.98 7.92 14.54
N ILE A 369 7.84 9.25 14.65
CA ILE A 369 6.80 9.93 15.42
C ILE A 369 6.08 10.90 14.49
N ARG A 370 4.75 10.87 14.44
CA ARG A 370 3.94 11.96 13.86
C ARG A 370 3.52 12.90 14.95
N THR A 371 3.70 14.20 14.74
CA THR A 371 3.31 15.22 15.71
C THR A 371 3.08 16.57 15.03
N ASN A 372 2.21 17.38 15.64
CA ASN A 372 2.04 18.80 15.29
C ASN A 372 2.93 19.73 16.14
N ALA A 373 3.81 19.19 16.99
CA ALA A 373 4.75 19.97 17.79
C ALA A 373 5.87 20.58 16.93
N ASP A 374 6.34 21.77 17.34
CA ASP A 374 7.60 22.33 16.83
C ASP A 374 8.78 21.51 17.37
N LEU A 375 9.37 20.67 16.52
CA LEU A 375 10.46 19.78 16.89
C LEU A 375 11.73 20.51 17.33
N LEU A 376 11.94 21.77 16.91
CA LEU A 376 13.05 22.57 17.41
C LEU A 376 12.79 22.98 18.87
N ARG A 377 11.54 23.29 19.23
CA ARG A 377 11.14 23.51 20.63
C ARG A 377 11.27 22.23 21.46
N ILE A 378 10.81 21.09 20.93
CA ILE A 378 10.96 19.79 21.62
C ILE A 378 12.43 19.48 21.90
N LYS A 379 13.32 19.70 20.92
CA LYS A 379 14.78 19.55 21.09
C LYS A 379 15.34 20.39 22.24
N LYS A 380 14.89 21.64 22.37
CA LYS A 380 15.32 22.55 23.46
C LYS A 380 14.86 22.07 24.83
N ILE A 381 13.58 21.70 24.95
CA ILE A 381 12.99 21.21 26.21
C ILE A 381 13.70 19.94 26.68
N ILE A 382 13.95 19.00 25.77
CA ILE A 382 14.69 17.79 26.13
C ILE A 382 16.07 18.17 26.67
N ARG A 383 16.78 19.08 26.00
CA ARG A 383 18.11 19.52 26.45
C ARG A 383 18.09 20.07 27.87
N GLU A 384 17.04 20.81 28.25
CA GLU A 384 16.86 21.35 29.59
C GLU A 384 16.60 20.27 30.64
N ILE A 385 15.81 19.23 30.31
CA ILE A 385 15.51 18.11 31.22
C ILE A 385 16.69 17.15 31.36
N THR A 386 17.57 17.09 30.36
CA THR A 386 18.71 16.16 30.33
C THR A 386 20.00 16.71 30.92
N LYS A 387 20.08 18.02 31.16
CA LYS A 387 21.12 18.65 31.98
C LYS A 387 20.80 18.44 33.44
#